data_AF-A0A7C1C346-F1
#
_entry.id   AF-A0A7C1C346-F1
#
_cell.length_a   1.000
_cell.length_b   1.000
_cell.length_c   1.000
_cell.angle_alpha   90.00
_cell.angle_beta   90.00
_cell.angle_gamma   90.00
#
_symmetry.space_group_name_H-M   'P 1'
#
loop_
_entity.id
_entity.type
_entity.pdbx_description
1 polymer ?
#
loop_
_entity_poly.entity_id
_entity_poly.type
_entity_poly.pdbx_seq_one_letter_code
_entity_poly.pdbx_strand_id
1 'polypeptide(L)' 'MNLYWYIGKSISEKVEKSNWGTSVVELLFKDLKKEFPNQKGFSRSNLFSMKKWYEFYSNSNIEIEKIQQLVGQIP' A
#
# COMPACT_ATOMS: atom_id res chain seq x y z
N MET A 1 -7.51 -0.83 10.33
CA MET A 1 -7.24 -0.34 8.95
C MET A 1 -5.84 0.26 8.72
N ASN A 2 -5.04 0.50 9.75
CA ASN A 2 -3.72 1.15 9.60
C ASN A 2 -2.70 0.40 8.71
N LEU A 3 -2.70 -0.94 8.73
CA LEU A 3 -1.66 -1.74 8.06
C LEU A 3 -1.58 -1.47 6.55
N TYR A 4 -2.72 -1.50 5.83
CA TYR A 4 -2.74 -1.33 4.38
C TYR A 4 -2.34 0.07 3.93
N TRP A 5 -2.70 1.08 4.72
CA TRP A 5 -2.26 2.47 4.50
C TRP A 5 -0.74 2.60 4.68
N TYR A 6 -0.19 2.06 5.76
CA TYR A 6 1.26 2.07 5.99
C TYR A 6 2.03 1.31 4.91
N ILE A 7 1.49 0.20 4.41
CA ILE A 7 2.09 -0.54 3.29
C ILE A 7 2.04 0.32 2.01
N GLY A 8 0.90 0.91 1.68
CA GLY A 8 0.76 1.80 0.53
C GLY A 8 1.73 2.99 0.57
N LYS A 9 1.84 3.64 1.73
CA LYS A 9 2.80 4.71 2.01
C LYS A 9 4.24 4.27 1.80
N SER A 10 4.62 3.17 2.44
CA SER A 10 5.99 2.63 2.36
C SER A 10 6.37 2.26 0.92
N ILE A 11 5.44 1.69 0.15
CA ILE A 11 5.65 1.40 -1.26
C ILE A 11 5.83 2.69 -2.06
N SER A 12 4.96 3.68 -1.87
CA SER A 12 5.03 4.96 -2.59
C SER A 12 6.35 5.69 -2.30
N GLU A 13 6.74 5.82 -1.04
CA GLU A 13 8.01 6.45 -0.63
C GLU A 13 9.23 5.70 -1.19
N LYS A 14 9.21 4.37 -1.23
CA LYS A 14 10.30 3.56 -1.81
C LYS A 14 10.36 3.72 -3.34
N VAL A 15 9.23 3.80 -4.03
CA VAL A 15 9.17 4.07 -5.47
C VAL A 15 9.67 5.47 -5.79
N GLU A 16 9.34 6.47 -4.97
CA GLU A 16 9.77 7.85 -5.18
C GLU A 16 11.27 8.05 -4.90
N LYS A 17 11.80 7.39 -3.86
CA LYS A 17 13.22 7.45 -3.49
C LYS A 17 14.13 6.55 -4.33
N SER A 18 13.59 5.63 -5.11
CA SER A 18 14.38 4.72 -5.94
C SER A 18 14.19 5.02 -7.41
N ASN A 19 15.27 4.95 -8.21
CA ASN A 19 15.19 5.05 -9.67
C ASN A 19 14.54 3.81 -10.33
N TRP A 20 13.92 2.95 -9.53
CA TRP A 20 13.41 1.64 -9.91
C TRP A 20 11.88 1.68 -9.84
N GLY A 21 11.22 1.75 -10.99
CA GLY A 21 9.76 1.82 -11.07
C GLY A 21 9.03 0.57 -10.53
N THR A 22 8.35 -0.18 -11.40
CA THR A 22 7.50 -1.33 -11.05
C THR A 22 8.22 -2.45 -10.27
N SER A 23 9.55 -2.49 -10.27
CA SER A 23 10.38 -3.48 -9.58
C SER A 23 10.27 -3.45 -8.05
N VAL A 24 9.96 -2.29 -7.45
CA VAL A 24 9.80 -2.18 -5.98
C VAL A 24 8.64 -3.04 -5.48
N VAL A 25 7.52 -3.09 -6.21
CA VAL A 25 6.35 -3.89 -5.81
C VAL A 25 6.65 -5.38 -5.91
N GLU A 26 7.45 -5.80 -6.90
CA GLU A 26 7.87 -7.20 -7.00
C GLU A 26 8.80 -7.65 -5.87
N LEU A 27 9.75 -6.79 -5.48
CA LEU A 27 10.65 -7.06 -4.37
C LEU A 27 9.85 -7.16 -3.07
N LEU A 28 8.98 -6.18 -2.81
CA LEU A 28 8.14 -6.18 -1.61
C LEU A 28 7.22 -7.40 -1.55
N PHE A 29 6.67 -7.83 -2.69
CA PHE A 29 5.91 -9.07 -2.79
C PHE A 29 6.75 -10.29 -2.40
N LYS A 30 7.98 -10.39 -2.92
CA LYS A 30 8.88 -11.51 -2.61
C LYS A 30 9.23 -11.53 -1.13
N ASP A 31 9.53 -10.37 -0.55
CA ASP A 31 9.88 -10.23 0.87
C ASP A 31 8.69 -10.59 1.76
N LEU A 32 7.51 -10.02 1.51
CA LEU A 32 6.30 -10.31 2.27
C LEU A 32 5.87 -11.78 2.14
N LYS A 33 6.02 -12.39 0.96
CA LYS A 33 5.72 -13.81 0.77
C LYS A 33 6.73 -14.71 1.49
N LYS A 34 7.99 -14.27 1.62
CA LYS A 34 9.03 -14.98 2.37
C LYS A 34 8.77 -14.91 3.87
N GLU A 35 8.43 -13.74 4.39
CA GLU A 35 8.16 -13.54 5.82
C GLU A 35 6.80 -14.08 6.25
N PHE A 36 5.79 -14.01 5.39
CA PHE A 36 4.41 -14.38 5.68
C PHE A 36 3.83 -15.37 4.64
N PRO A 37 4.43 -16.56 4.46
CA PRO A 37 4.04 -17.48 3.39
C PRO A 37 2.58 -17.98 3.47
N ASN A 38 2.00 -17.98 4.68
CA ASN A 38 0.64 -18.45 4.93
C ASN A 38 -0.41 -17.34 5.01
N GLN A 39 -0.02 -16.06 4.90
CA GLN A 39 -0.99 -14.96 4.95
C GLN A 39 -1.58 -14.65 3.58
N LYS A 40 -2.92 -14.63 3.53
CA LYS A 40 -3.69 -14.14 2.38
C LYS A 40 -3.79 -12.61 2.49
N GLY A 41 -3.54 -11.89 1.39
CA GLY A 41 -3.64 -10.42 1.35
C GLY A 41 -2.42 -9.69 0.83
N PHE A 42 -1.28 -10.35 0.60
CA PHE A 42 -0.07 -9.72 0.04
C PHE A 42 0.19 -10.16 -1.41
N SER A 43 -0.85 -10.27 -2.25
CA SER A 43 -0.63 -10.47 -3.68
C SER A 43 -0.07 -9.19 -4.31
N ARG A 44 0.68 -9.31 -5.42
CA ARG A 44 1.18 -8.14 -6.16
C ARG A 44 0.06 -7.14 -6.48
N SER A 45 -1.08 -7.64 -6.95
CA SER A 45 -2.23 -6.81 -7.28
C SER A 45 -2.72 -6.05 -6.05
N ASN A 46 -2.76 -6.68 -4.87
CA ASN A 46 -3.18 -5.99 -3.66
C ASN A 46 -2.16 -4.92 -3.22
N LEU A 47 -0.86 -5.19 -3.35
CA LEU A 47 0.18 -4.19 -3.07
C LEU A 47 0.11 -2.99 -4.02
N PHE A 48 -0.18 -3.22 -5.31
CA PHE A 48 -0.44 -2.14 -6.26
C PHE A 48 -1.68 -1.33 -5.89
N SER A 49 -2.76 -1.99 -5.47
CA SER A 49 -3.96 -1.31 -5.00
C SER A 49 -3.69 -0.46 -3.76
N MET A 50 -2.93 -0.97 -2.78
CA MET A 50 -2.54 -0.21 -1.58
C MET A 50 -1.71 1.02 -1.94
N LYS A 51 -0.75 0.89 -2.86
CA LYS A 51 0.05 2.01 -3.37
C LYS A 51 -0.84 3.07 -4.02
N LYS A 52 -1.67 2.68 -5.00
CA LYS A 52 -2.56 3.61 -5.70
C LYS A 52 -3.54 4.29 -4.76
N TRP A 53 -4.06 3.55 -3.79
CA TRP A 53 -4.94 4.08 -2.77
C TRP A 53 -4.22 5.15 -1.96
N TYR A 54 -3.03 4.84 -1.43
CA TYR A 54 -2.22 5.85 -0.74
C TYR A 54 -1.97 7.09 -1.61
N GLU A 55 -1.46 6.92 -2.83
CA GLU A 55 -1.13 8.04 -3.72
C GLU A 55 -2.34 8.90 -4.08
N PHE A 56 -3.51 8.29 -4.30
CA PHE A 56 -4.73 9.02 -4.62
C PHE A 56 -5.15 9.91 -3.46
N TYR A 57 -5.14 9.37 -2.24
CA TYR A 57 -5.61 10.05 -1.04
C TYR A 57 -4.55 10.92 -0.36
N SER A 58 -3.26 10.71 -0.62
CA SER A 58 -2.17 11.54 -0.09
C SER A 58 -1.89 12.77 -0.95
N ASN A 59 -2.14 12.68 -2.26
CA ASN A 59 -2.02 13.82 -3.17
C ASN A 59 -3.24 14.74 -3.16
N SER A 60 -4.39 14.21 -2.75
CA SER A 60 -5.51 15.04 -2.34
C SER A 60 -5.26 15.45 -0.89
N ASN A 61 -5.45 16.72 -0.51
CA ASN A 61 -5.27 17.21 0.88
C ASN A 61 -6.34 16.64 1.84
N ILE A 62 -6.55 15.32 1.83
CA ILE A 62 -7.55 14.61 2.60
C ILE A 62 -6.89 14.18 3.91
N GLU A 63 -7.36 14.75 5.01
CA GLU A 63 -6.93 14.36 6.35
C GLU A 63 -7.18 12.86 6.59
N ILE A 64 -6.14 12.18 7.08
CA ILE A 64 -6.11 10.72 7.23
C ILE A 64 -7.23 10.19 8.14
N GLU A 65 -7.68 10.99 9.13
CA GLU A 65 -8.83 10.63 9.99
C GLU A 65 -10.13 10.44 9.20
N LYS A 66 -10.36 11.25 8.15
CA LYS A 66 -11.57 11.15 7.31
C LYS A 66 -11.56 9.89 6.45
N ILE A 67 -10.38 9.46 6.00
CA ILE A 67 -10.23 8.25 5.19
C ILE A 67 -10.57 7.01 6.03
N GLN A 68 -10.07 6.92 7.26
CA GLN A 68 -10.36 5.78 8.15
C GLN A 68 -11.85 5.62 8.43
N GLN A 69 -12.58 6.72 8.59
CA GLN A 69 -14.04 6.70 8.77
C GLN A 69 -14.78 6.22 7.51
N LEU A 70 -14.34 6.65 6.32
CA LEU A 70 -14.97 6.27 5.05
C LEU A 70 -14.82 4.77 4.74
N VAL A 71 -13.63 4.18 4.90
CA VAL A 71 -13.46 2.72 4.67
C VAL A 71 -14.17 1.88 5.72
N GLY A 72 -14.34 2.39 6.95
CA GLY A 72 -15.12 1.73 8.00
C GLY A 72 -16.63 1.69 7.73
N GLN A 73 -17.12 2.50 6.79
CA GLN A 73 -18.54 2.60 6.43
C GLN A 73 -18.91 1.92 5.11
N ILE A 74 -17.96 1.25 4.44
CA ILE A 74 -18.26 0.45 3.25
C ILE A 74 -18.84 -0.90 3.72
N PRO A 75 -20.07 -1.26 3.32
CA PRO A 75 -20.75 -2.49 3.75
C PRO A 75 -20.11 -3.77 3.22
#